data_AF-A0A4Q2WVU2-F1
#
_entry.id   AF-A0A4Q2WVU2-F1
#
_cell.length_a   1.000
_cell.length_b   1.000
_cell.length_c   1.000
_cell.angle_alpha   90.00
_cell.angle_beta   90.00
_cell.angle_gamma   90.00
#
_symmetry.space_group_name_H-M   'P 1'
#
loop_
_entity.id
_entity.type
_entity.pdbx_description
1 polymer ?
#
loop_
_entity_poly.entity_id
_entity_poly.type
_entity_poly.pdbx_seq_one_letter_code
_entity_poly.pdbx_strand_id
1 'polypeptide(L)'
;MQKSLVAALALGLAIGHAVAAEPAAKPDAPAVKLDKAKISTMVGMDIGKGLTQIKDDIDIKVVEQAIEATLKGEKTALTPEEALAVRQEFMKQMQAKRVAEQKAAAETNKKEGTDFLAKNKSKAGVKTTASGLQYSVEKEGTGPKPKATDTVKVHYLGTKIDGTKFDSSYDRGQPATFPLNGVIKGWTEGLQLMSVGSKYKLYVPSELAYGENGPGQIGPNATLIFDVELLGIENPAEKPAAAKAAEKPKAEAKK
;
A
#
# COMPACT_ATOMS: atom_id res chain seq x y z
N MET A 1 -13.68 24.93 10.04
CA MET A 1 -14.63 24.43 9.02
C MET A 1 -14.44 22.93 8.89
N GLN A 2 -15.47 22.20 9.30
CA GLN A 2 -15.56 20.75 9.42
C GLN A 2 -15.70 20.09 8.04
N LYS A 3 -14.89 19.10 7.71
CA LYS A 3 -15.17 18.13 6.63
C LYS A 3 -14.90 16.71 7.14
N SER A 4 -15.99 16.15 7.68
CA SER A 4 -16.45 14.76 7.62
C SER A 4 -15.41 13.62 7.58
N LEU A 5 -15.37 12.86 8.68
CA LEU A 5 -15.09 11.41 8.63
C LEU A 5 -16.16 10.69 9.48
N VAL A 6 -17.33 10.48 8.89
CA VAL A 6 -18.35 9.57 9.42
C VAL A 6 -18.09 8.22 8.75
N ALA A 7 -17.46 7.29 9.46
CA ALA A 7 -17.45 5.89 9.08
C ALA A 7 -18.83 5.30 9.45
N ALA A 8 -19.80 5.48 8.56
CA ALA A 8 -21.07 4.79 8.63
C ALA A 8 -20.84 3.33 8.21
N LEU A 9 -20.87 2.41 9.17
CA LEU A 9 -21.10 0.99 8.93
C LEU A 9 -22.57 0.83 8.53
N ALA A 10 -22.86 1.12 7.26
CA ALA A 10 -24.14 0.82 6.65
C ALA A 10 -23.90 -0.33 5.65
N LEU A 11 -24.20 -1.56 6.07
CA LEU A 11 -24.44 -2.66 5.11
C LEU A 11 -25.80 -2.40 4.46
N GLY A 12 -25.81 -1.54 3.45
CA GLY A 12 -26.92 -1.44 2.50
C GLY A 12 -26.66 -2.40 1.34
N LEU A 13 -27.43 -3.48 1.26
CA LEU A 13 -27.52 -4.32 0.06
C LEU A 13 -28.30 -3.51 -1.01
N ALA A 14 -27.57 -2.87 -1.91
CA ALA A 14 -28.15 -2.27 -3.11
C ALA A 14 -28.08 -3.29 -4.26
N ILE A 15 -29.24 -3.81 -4.69
CA ILE A 15 -29.38 -4.57 -5.93
C ILE A 15 -29.61 -3.57 -7.06
N GLY A 16 -28.56 -3.24 -7.80
CA GLY A 16 -28.60 -2.42 -9.02
C GLY A 16 -28.13 -3.24 -10.21
N HIS A 17 -29.01 -3.46 -11.19
CA HIS A 17 -28.72 -4.13 -12.45
C HIS A 17 -27.81 -3.25 -13.33
N ALA A 18 -26.63 -3.76 -13.67
CA ALA A 18 -25.84 -3.27 -14.79
C ALA A 18 -25.22 -4.47 -15.53
N VAL A 19 -25.67 -4.69 -16.76
CA VAL A 19 -25.16 -5.71 -17.68
C VAL A 19 -23.78 -5.26 -18.17
N ALA A 20 -22.73 -6.00 -17.82
CA ALA A 20 -21.39 -5.87 -18.39
C ALA A 20 -20.81 -7.28 -18.65
N ALA A 21 -20.15 -7.40 -19.81
CA ALA A 21 -19.72 -8.65 -20.43
C ALA A 21 -18.85 -9.55 -19.53
N GLU A 22 -19.11 -10.86 -19.65
CA GLU A 22 -18.56 -11.95 -18.84
C GLU A 22 -17.06 -12.18 -19.10
N PRO A 23 -16.18 -12.14 -18.08
CA PRO A 23 -14.82 -12.65 -18.20
C PRO A 23 -14.81 -14.18 -18.03
N ALA A 24 -13.92 -14.86 -18.77
CA ALA A 24 -13.77 -16.31 -18.80
C ALA A 24 -13.78 -16.97 -17.41
N ALA A 25 -14.64 -17.98 -17.26
CA ALA A 25 -14.93 -18.68 -16.01
C ALA A 25 -13.69 -19.29 -15.36
N LYS A 26 -13.43 -18.92 -14.10
CA LYS A 26 -12.53 -19.64 -13.20
C LYS A 26 -13.14 -21.01 -12.84
N PRO A 27 -12.34 -22.01 -12.40
CA PRO A 27 -12.83 -23.33 -12.05
C PRO A 27 -13.94 -23.21 -11.02
N ASP A 28 -15.05 -23.93 -11.24
CA ASP A 28 -16.24 -23.89 -10.39
C ASP A 28 -15.85 -24.03 -8.92
N ALA A 29 -16.01 -22.94 -8.16
CA ALA A 29 -15.95 -23.02 -6.72
C ALA A 29 -17.01 -24.06 -6.29
N PRO A 30 -16.67 -24.99 -5.38
CA PRO A 30 -17.60 -26.06 -5.01
C PRO A 30 -18.92 -25.46 -4.54
N ALA A 31 -20.04 -25.95 -5.07
CA ALA A 31 -21.36 -25.48 -4.71
C ALA A 31 -21.58 -25.60 -3.19
N VAL A 32 -21.52 -24.45 -2.48
CA VAL A 32 -21.66 -24.43 -1.03
C VAL A 32 -23.14 -24.49 -0.69
N LYS A 33 -23.59 -25.62 -0.12
CA LYS A 33 -24.95 -25.70 0.45
C LYS A 33 -25.08 -24.73 1.62
N LEU A 34 -25.95 -23.73 1.47
CA LEU A 34 -26.19 -22.69 2.46
C LEU A 34 -27.09 -23.23 3.58
N ASP A 35 -26.70 -22.96 4.81
CA ASP A 35 -27.53 -23.21 5.98
C ASP A 35 -27.28 -22.13 7.04
N LYS A 36 -28.18 -22.06 8.03
CA LYS A 36 -28.14 -21.02 9.06
C LYS A 36 -26.82 -21.04 9.85
N ALA A 37 -26.25 -22.21 10.12
CA ALA A 37 -25.01 -22.31 10.87
C ALA A 37 -23.81 -21.77 10.08
N LYS A 38 -23.74 -22.05 8.78
CA LYS A 38 -22.70 -21.50 7.89
C LYS A 38 -22.81 -19.98 7.75
N ILE A 39 -24.02 -19.45 7.61
CA ILE A 39 -24.26 -18.00 7.58
C ILE A 39 -23.79 -17.36 8.90
N SER A 40 -24.23 -17.89 10.05
CA SER A 40 -23.84 -17.36 11.36
C SER A 40 -22.34 -17.42 11.59
N THR A 41 -21.67 -18.50 11.15
CA THR A 41 -20.22 -18.65 11.26
C THR A 41 -19.50 -17.60 10.41
N MET A 42 -19.92 -17.41 9.15
CA MET A 42 -19.35 -16.39 8.27
C MET A 42 -19.50 -14.99 8.88
N VAL A 43 -20.69 -14.64 9.38
CA VAL A 43 -20.94 -13.34 10.04
C VAL A 43 -20.06 -13.17 11.27
N GLY A 44 -19.92 -14.22 12.10
CA GLY A 44 -19.05 -14.20 13.27
C GLY A 44 -17.57 -14.02 12.91
N MET A 45 -17.11 -14.68 11.84
CA MET A 45 -15.74 -14.51 11.30
C MET A 45 -15.50 -13.07 10.83
N ASP A 46 -16.47 -12.47 10.13
CA ASP A 46 -16.36 -11.09 9.62
C ASP A 46 -16.32 -10.07 10.77
N ILE A 47 -17.20 -10.23 11.78
CA ILE A 47 -17.20 -9.41 12.99
C ILE A 47 -15.86 -9.57 13.73
N GLY A 48 -15.43 -10.81 13.99
CA GLY A 48 -14.19 -11.10 14.70
C GLY A 48 -12.96 -10.51 14.00
N LYS A 49 -12.92 -10.60 12.66
CA LYS A 49 -11.86 -9.98 11.85
C LYS A 49 -11.87 -8.46 11.95
N GLY A 50 -13.03 -7.82 12.06
CA GLY A 50 -13.15 -6.38 12.29
C GLY A 50 -12.68 -5.93 13.68
N LEU A 51 -12.76 -6.82 14.69
CA LEU A 51 -12.42 -6.50 16.08
C LEU A 51 -10.94 -6.73 16.42
N THR A 52 -10.13 -7.30 15.52
CA THR A 52 -8.74 -7.66 15.83
C THR A 52 -7.87 -6.49 16.29
N GLN A 53 -8.17 -5.26 15.85
CA GLN A 53 -7.42 -4.05 16.25
C GLN A 53 -7.71 -3.59 17.68
N ILE A 54 -8.83 -4.01 18.24
CA ILE A 54 -9.34 -3.58 19.55
C ILE A 54 -9.61 -4.77 20.48
N LYS A 55 -9.12 -5.96 20.10
CA LYS A 55 -9.40 -7.22 20.80
C LYS A 55 -8.98 -7.19 22.28
N ASP A 56 -7.96 -6.40 22.60
CA ASP A 56 -7.43 -6.25 23.96
C ASP A 56 -8.16 -5.14 24.74
N ASP A 57 -9.00 -4.35 24.05
CA ASP A 57 -9.77 -3.22 24.58
C ASP A 57 -11.27 -3.57 24.77
N ILE A 58 -11.69 -4.80 24.46
CA ILE A 58 -13.09 -5.26 24.54
C ILE A 58 -13.23 -6.58 25.33
N ASP A 59 -14.41 -6.80 25.92
CA ASP A 59 -14.83 -8.11 26.42
C ASP A 59 -15.80 -8.74 25.42
N ILE A 60 -15.38 -9.83 24.78
CA ILE A 60 -16.19 -10.48 23.74
C ILE A 60 -17.51 -11.04 24.27
N LYS A 61 -17.55 -11.49 25.55
CA LYS A 61 -18.80 -11.99 26.15
C LYS A 61 -19.81 -10.87 26.33
N VAL A 62 -19.34 -9.69 26.71
CA VAL A 62 -20.20 -8.50 26.82
C VAL A 62 -20.72 -8.08 25.44
N VAL A 63 -19.89 -8.15 24.41
CA VAL A 63 -20.31 -7.88 23.02
C VAL A 63 -21.37 -8.88 22.55
N GLU A 64 -21.17 -10.17 22.79
CA GLU A 64 -22.15 -11.23 22.46
C GLU A 64 -23.50 -11.00 23.15
N GLN A 65 -23.48 -10.72 24.45
CA GLN A 65 -24.67 -10.41 25.23
C GLN A 65 -25.39 -9.16 24.69
N ALA A 66 -24.65 -8.11 24.33
CA ALA A 66 -25.22 -6.89 23.78
C ALA A 66 -25.87 -7.12 22.40
N ILE A 67 -25.25 -7.94 21.54
CA ILE A 67 -25.84 -8.35 20.26
C ILE A 67 -27.15 -9.12 20.49
N GLU A 68 -27.13 -10.11 21.39
CA GLU A 68 -28.31 -10.92 21.69
C GLU A 68 -29.47 -10.08 22.23
N ALA A 69 -29.21 -9.22 23.21
CA ALA A 69 -30.21 -8.31 23.77
C ALA A 69 -30.78 -7.37 22.70
N THR A 70 -29.92 -6.80 21.85
CA THR A 70 -30.34 -5.91 20.76
C THR A 70 -31.24 -6.63 19.76
N LEU A 71 -30.90 -7.87 19.37
CA LEU A 71 -31.72 -8.67 18.45
C LEU A 71 -33.09 -9.05 19.03
N LYS A 72 -33.18 -9.21 20.35
CA LYS A 72 -34.44 -9.44 21.08
C LYS A 72 -35.25 -8.16 21.32
N GLY A 73 -34.69 -6.98 21.04
CA GLY A 73 -35.30 -5.69 21.39
C GLY A 73 -35.28 -5.41 22.90
N GLU A 74 -34.41 -6.10 23.64
CA GLU A 74 -34.21 -5.90 25.07
C GLU A 74 -33.36 -4.65 25.32
N LYS A 75 -33.49 -4.07 26.52
CA LYS A 75 -32.64 -2.96 26.93
C LYS A 75 -31.22 -3.47 27.15
N THR A 76 -30.25 -2.79 26.56
CA THR A 76 -28.83 -2.98 26.84
C THR A 76 -28.41 -2.24 28.10
N ALA A 77 -27.23 -2.55 28.62
CA ALA A 77 -26.63 -1.87 29.77
C ALA A 77 -26.34 -0.37 29.51
N LEU A 78 -26.30 0.05 28.23
CA LEU A 78 -26.14 1.45 27.82
C LEU A 78 -27.41 1.94 27.12
N THR A 79 -27.80 3.18 27.39
CA THR A 79 -28.74 3.93 26.54
C THR A 79 -28.07 4.33 25.21
N PRO A 80 -28.83 4.73 24.18
CA PRO A 80 -28.25 5.27 22.95
C PRO A 80 -27.32 6.47 23.18
N GLU A 81 -27.66 7.34 24.12
CA GLU A 81 -26.87 8.53 24.48
C GLU A 81 -25.57 8.14 25.19
N GLU A 82 -25.63 7.19 26.14
CA GLU A 82 -24.44 6.65 26.81
C GLU A 82 -23.53 5.93 25.81
N ALA A 83 -24.10 5.15 24.90
CA ALA A 83 -23.36 4.48 23.84
C ALA A 83 -22.65 5.48 22.91
N LEU A 84 -23.25 6.64 22.63
CA LEU A 84 -22.60 7.70 21.87
C LEU A 84 -21.43 8.33 22.64
N ALA A 85 -21.62 8.63 23.93
CA ALA A 85 -20.58 9.18 24.78
C ALA A 85 -19.38 8.22 24.92
N VAL A 86 -19.65 6.94 25.18
CA VAL A 86 -18.62 5.88 25.22
C VAL A 86 -17.88 5.78 23.89
N ARG A 87 -18.61 5.82 22.76
CA ARG A 87 -17.99 5.80 21.43
C ARG A 87 -17.06 6.98 21.20
N GLN A 88 -17.43 8.18 21.64
CA GLN A 88 -16.59 9.38 21.49
C GLN A 88 -15.29 9.26 22.28
N GLU A 89 -15.35 8.85 23.55
CA GLU A 89 -14.14 8.69 24.36
C GLU A 89 -13.28 7.53 23.85
N PHE A 90 -13.90 6.43 23.42
CA PHE A 90 -13.19 5.32 22.78
C PHE A 90 -12.43 5.76 21.52
N MET A 91 -13.06 6.55 20.63
CA MET A 91 -12.39 7.05 19.43
C MET A 91 -11.22 7.99 19.77
N LYS A 92 -11.35 8.82 20.80
CA LYS A 92 -10.27 9.68 21.31
C LYS A 92 -9.12 8.86 21.90
N GLN A 93 -9.42 7.82 22.68
CA GLN A 93 -8.43 6.87 23.19
C GLN A 93 -7.68 6.17 22.04
N MET A 94 -8.41 5.69 21.02
CA MET A 94 -7.82 5.04 19.86
C MET A 94 -6.96 6.01 19.03
N GLN A 95 -7.35 7.27 18.92
CA GLN A 95 -6.51 8.30 18.29
C GLN A 95 -5.22 8.53 19.08
N ALA A 96 -5.30 8.67 20.41
CA ALA A 96 -4.13 8.85 21.26
C ALA A 96 -3.18 7.65 21.19
N LYS A 97 -3.72 6.42 21.23
CA LYS A 97 -2.96 5.16 21.07
C LYS A 97 -2.22 5.14 19.73
N ARG A 98 -2.91 5.45 18.61
CA ARG A 98 -2.27 5.52 17.28
C ARG A 98 -1.17 6.57 17.21
N VAL A 99 -1.36 7.75 17.82
CA VAL A 99 -0.33 8.80 17.85
C VAL A 99 0.90 8.33 18.64
N ALA A 100 0.69 7.69 19.79
CA ALA A 100 1.78 7.14 20.59
C ALA A 100 2.54 6.03 19.86
N GLU A 101 1.82 5.10 19.22
CA GLU A 101 2.41 4.02 18.40
C GLU A 101 3.18 4.58 17.21
N GLN A 102 2.62 5.56 16.49
CA GLN A 102 3.32 6.22 15.38
C GLN A 102 4.59 6.92 15.83
N LYS A 103 4.56 7.62 16.97
CA LYS A 103 5.74 8.27 17.53
C LYS A 103 6.82 7.24 17.92
N ALA A 104 6.43 6.18 18.63
CA ALA A 104 7.36 5.12 19.01
C ALA A 104 7.97 4.42 17.78
N ALA A 105 7.16 4.15 16.75
CA ALA A 105 7.64 3.60 15.49
C ALA A 105 8.60 4.58 14.77
N ALA A 106 8.31 5.87 14.77
CA ALA A 106 9.15 6.89 14.14
C ALA A 106 10.54 6.98 14.79
N GLU A 107 10.59 6.93 16.13
CA GLU A 107 11.83 6.93 16.90
C GLU A 107 12.64 5.65 16.66
N THR A 108 11.97 4.49 16.69
CA THR A 108 12.58 3.18 16.44
C THR A 108 13.16 3.11 15.03
N ASN A 109 12.35 3.39 14.01
CA ASN A 109 12.75 3.32 12.61
C ASN A 109 13.89 4.30 12.29
N LYS A 110 13.86 5.52 12.84
CA LYS A 110 14.94 6.50 12.67
C LYS A 110 16.27 5.98 13.22
N LYS A 111 16.22 5.40 14.42
CA LYS A 111 17.42 4.82 15.05
C LYS A 111 17.94 3.63 14.24
N GLU A 112 17.08 2.67 13.92
CA GLU A 112 17.47 1.47 13.17
C GLU A 112 17.99 1.81 11.78
N GLY A 113 17.35 2.75 11.08
CA GLY A 113 17.80 3.26 9.79
C GLY A 113 19.18 3.91 9.86
N THR A 114 19.40 4.77 10.85
CA THR A 114 20.71 5.40 11.08
C THR A 114 21.80 4.35 11.35
N ASP A 115 21.53 3.40 12.25
CA ASP A 115 22.45 2.32 12.60
C ASP A 115 22.74 1.41 11.39
N PHE A 116 21.71 1.09 10.61
CA PHE A 116 21.83 0.31 9.38
C PHE A 116 22.73 1.02 8.36
N LEU A 117 22.46 2.28 8.03
CA LEU A 117 23.23 3.04 7.05
C LEU A 117 24.67 3.27 7.51
N ALA A 118 24.89 3.49 8.81
CA ALA A 118 26.22 3.65 9.38
C ALA A 118 27.08 2.37 9.24
N LYS A 119 26.46 1.18 9.36
CA LYS A 119 27.13 -0.10 9.11
C LYS A 119 27.29 -0.39 7.62
N ASN A 120 26.27 -0.03 6.83
CA ASN A 120 26.21 -0.39 5.42
C ASN A 120 27.23 0.37 4.57
N LYS A 121 27.51 1.65 4.87
CA LYS A 121 28.55 2.44 4.18
C LYS A 121 29.95 1.84 4.28
N SER A 122 30.20 0.99 5.27
CA SER A 122 31.49 0.35 5.51
C SER A 122 31.67 -0.95 4.72
N LYS A 123 30.61 -1.45 4.06
CA LYS A 123 30.65 -2.68 3.27
C LYS A 123 31.37 -2.44 1.95
N ALA A 124 32.11 -3.45 1.49
CA ALA A 124 32.77 -3.40 0.19
C ALA A 124 31.75 -3.18 -0.94
N GLY A 125 32.10 -2.30 -1.90
CA GLY A 125 31.25 -1.98 -3.04
C GLY A 125 30.11 -0.99 -2.77
N VAL A 126 29.86 -0.64 -1.50
CA VAL A 126 28.88 0.42 -1.17
C VAL A 126 29.51 1.79 -1.32
N LYS A 127 28.83 2.67 -2.06
CA LYS A 127 29.17 4.08 -2.24
C LYS A 127 28.12 4.95 -1.57
N THR A 128 28.54 6.09 -1.03
CA THR A 128 27.64 7.08 -0.41
C THR A 128 27.74 8.39 -1.16
N THR A 129 26.61 9.00 -1.50
CA THR A 129 26.54 10.31 -2.14
C THR A 129 26.50 11.44 -1.10
N ALA A 130 26.62 12.68 -1.55
CA ALA A 130 26.56 13.84 -0.66
C ALA A 130 25.19 14.03 0.04
N SER A 131 24.10 13.51 -0.55
CA SER A 131 22.76 13.55 0.06
C SER A 131 22.55 12.46 1.12
N GLY A 132 23.50 11.54 1.26
CA GLY A 132 23.41 10.39 2.16
C GLY A 132 22.79 9.13 1.51
N LEU A 133 22.38 9.19 0.24
CA LEU A 133 22.00 7.99 -0.51
C LEU A 133 23.20 7.03 -0.56
N GLN A 134 22.96 5.75 -0.27
CA GLN A 134 23.96 4.71 -0.46
C GLN A 134 23.53 3.77 -1.57
N TYR A 135 24.49 3.21 -2.29
CA TYR A 135 24.21 2.22 -3.32
C TYR A 135 25.37 1.24 -3.54
N SER A 136 25.05 0.05 -4.01
CA SER A 136 26.00 -0.90 -4.61
C SER A 136 25.64 -1.19 -6.05
N VAL A 137 26.66 -1.42 -6.88
CA VAL A 137 26.50 -1.81 -8.28
C VAL A 137 26.56 -3.33 -8.35
N GLU A 138 25.43 -3.97 -8.67
CA GLU A 138 25.35 -5.42 -8.84
C GLU A 138 25.67 -5.83 -10.29
N LYS A 139 25.29 -4.98 -11.24
CA LYS A 139 25.63 -5.10 -12.66
C LYS A 139 25.76 -3.71 -13.28
N GLU A 140 26.86 -3.46 -13.98
CA GLU A 140 27.02 -2.23 -14.76
C GLU A 140 26.41 -2.42 -16.15
N GLY A 141 25.64 -1.43 -16.59
CA GLY A 141 25.13 -1.29 -17.95
C GLY A 141 25.97 -0.34 -18.78
N THR A 142 25.72 -0.32 -20.09
CA THR A 142 26.50 0.48 -21.06
C THR A 142 25.65 1.50 -21.80
N GLY A 143 24.34 1.57 -21.50
CA GLY A 143 23.43 2.50 -22.14
C GLY A 143 23.51 3.92 -21.55
N PRO A 144 22.73 4.86 -22.09
CA PRO A 144 22.68 6.23 -21.60
C PRO A 144 22.20 6.29 -20.14
N LYS A 145 22.57 7.36 -19.43
CA LYS A 145 22.03 7.67 -18.10
C LYS A 145 20.82 8.59 -18.24
N PRO A 146 19.74 8.37 -17.47
CA PRO A 146 18.58 9.24 -17.52
C PRO A 146 18.88 10.60 -16.90
N LYS A 147 18.15 11.62 -17.34
CA LYS A 147 18.07 12.94 -16.72
C LYS A 147 16.89 12.97 -15.74
N ALA A 148 16.92 13.86 -14.76
CA ALA A 148 15.84 14.01 -13.78
C ALA A 148 14.43 14.24 -14.38
N THR A 149 14.33 14.71 -15.62
CA THR A 149 13.07 14.97 -16.34
C THR A 149 12.59 13.78 -17.17
N ASP A 150 13.41 12.74 -17.32
CA ASP A 150 13.09 11.61 -18.18
C ASP A 150 12.10 10.66 -17.52
N THR A 151 11.45 9.86 -18.35
CA THR A 151 10.65 8.72 -17.92
C THR A 151 11.49 7.46 -18.09
N VAL A 152 11.57 6.63 -17.05
CA VAL A 152 12.37 5.41 -17.06
C VAL A 152 11.50 4.18 -16.94
N LYS A 153 11.96 3.08 -17.54
CA LYS A 153 11.37 1.75 -17.41
C LYS A 153 12.28 0.87 -16.56
N VAL A 154 11.73 0.30 -15.48
CA VAL A 154 12.52 -0.44 -14.49
C VAL A 154 11.85 -1.74 -14.06
N HIS A 155 12.67 -2.72 -13.68
CA HIS A 155 12.25 -3.73 -12.72
C HIS A 155 12.74 -3.34 -11.32
N TYR A 156 11.94 -3.61 -10.28
CA TYR A 156 12.36 -3.32 -8.92
C TYR A 156 11.71 -4.21 -7.85
N LEU A 157 12.39 -4.29 -6.72
CA LEU A 157 11.90 -4.83 -5.46
C LEU A 157 12.21 -3.82 -4.35
N GLY A 158 11.18 -3.37 -3.63
CA GLY A 158 11.29 -2.49 -2.47
C GLY A 158 11.05 -3.25 -1.17
N THR A 159 12.00 -3.17 -0.24
CA THR A 159 11.91 -3.76 1.10
C THR A 159 12.27 -2.76 2.19
N LYS A 160 11.73 -2.98 3.38
CA LYS A 160 12.26 -2.38 4.61
C LYS A 160 13.60 -3.05 4.99
N ILE A 161 14.29 -2.46 5.96
CA ILE A 161 15.59 -2.98 6.46
C ILE A 161 15.48 -4.38 7.10
N ASP A 162 14.29 -4.74 7.58
CA ASP A 162 13.95 -6.07 8.13
C ASP A 162 13.67 -7.13 7.05
N GLY A 163 13.72 -6.76 5.77
CA GLY A 163 13.40 -7.62 4.64
C GLY A 163 11.92 -7.68 4.28
N THR A 164 11.04 -7.00 5.03
CA THR A 164 9.61 -6.92 4.69
C THR A 164 9.44 -6.23 3.34
N LYS A 165 8.99 -6.99 2.34
CA LYS A 165 8.62 -6.48 1.02
C LYS A 165 7.38 -5.61 1.11
N PHE A 166 7.44 -4.40 0.57
CA PHE A 166 6.28 -3.51 0.47
C PHE A 166 5.82 -3.29 -0.97
N ASP A 167 6.70 -3.45 -1.96
CA ASP A 167 6.35 -3.29 -3.36
C ASP A 167 7.32 -4.05 -4.28
N SER A 168 6.81 -4.58 -5.40
CA SER A 168 7.64 -5.24 -6.41
C SER A 168 6.97 -5.25 -7.77
N SER A 169 7.72 -4.88 -8.82
CA SER A 169 7.25 -5.05 -10.19
C SER A 169 7.32 -6.51 -10.67
N TYR A 170 8.18 -7.33 -10.06
CA TYR A 170 8.27 -8.77 -10.37
C TYR A 170 6.98 -9.51 -9.98
N ASP A 171 6.39 -9.18 -8.83
CA ASP A 171 5.11 -9.76 -8.40
C ASP A 171 3.96 -9.45 -9.37
N ARG A 172 4.08 -8.33 -10.11
CA ARG A 172 3.11 -7.92 -11.14
C ARG A 172 3.40 -8.52 -12.52
N GLY A 173 4.53 -9.22 -12.68
CA GLY A 173 4.93 -9.86 -13.93
C GLY A 173 5.33 -8.91 -15.06
N GLN A 174 5.46 -7.59 -14.80
CA GLN A 174 5.81 -6.61 -15.82
C GLN A 174 6.63 -5.43 -15.26
N PRO A 175 7.51 -4.81 -16.08
CA PRO A 175 8.23 -3.60 -15.69
C PRO A 175 7.29 -2.45 -15.31
N ALA A 176 7.81 -1.54 -14.49
CA ALA A 176 7.11 -0.31 -14.16
C ALA A 176 7.77 0.88 -14.87
N THR A 177 6.95 1.85 -15.26
CA THR A 177 7.41 3.09 -15.89
C THR A 177 7.15 4.25 -14.94
N PHE A 178 8.18 5.09 -14.72
CA PHE A 178 8.08 6.24 -13.81
C PHE A 178 8.70 7.50 -14.42
N PRO A 179 8.03 8.66 -14.32
CA PRO A 179 8.69 9.94 -14.53
C PRO A 179 9.63 10.21 -13.33
N LEU A 180 10.92 10.48 -13.58
CA LEU A 180 11.91 10.60 -12.50
C LEU A 180 11.68 11.80 -11.57
N ASN A 181 10.95 12.82 -12.02
CA ASN A 181 10.54 13.95 -11.20
C ASN A 181 9.27 13.69 -10.36
N GLY A 182 8.63 12.53 -10.53
CA GLY A 182 7.42 12.13 -9.81
C GLY A 182 7.64 11.04 -8.75
N VAL A 183 8.89 10.62 -8.54
CA VAL A 183 9.26 9.59 -7.55
C VAL A 183 9.99 10.20 -6.35
N ILE A 184 10.28 9.38 -5.34
CA ILE A 184 11.04 9.81 -4.16
C ILE A 184 12.44 10.31 -4.56
N LYS A 185 12.97 11.28 -3.80
CA LYS A 185 14.23 11.96 -4.12
C LYS A 185 15.40 10.98 -4.31
N GLY A 186 15.45 9.92 -3.49
CA GLY A 186 16.49 8.89 -3.58
C GLY A 186 16.43 8.08 -4.88
N TRP A 187 15.23 7.89 -5.45
CA TRP A 187 15.08 7.28 -6.78
C TRP A 187 15.48 8.25 -7.88
N THR A 188 15.02 9.50 -7.82
CA THR A 188 15.42 10.54 -8.78
C THR A 188 16.94 10.64 -8.84
N GLU A 189 17.63 10.67 -7.70
CA GLU A 189 19.09 10.70 -7.63
C GLU A 189 19.72 9.38 -8.10
N GLY A 190 19.33 8.26 -7.49
CA GLY A 190 19.96 6.96 -7.72
C GLY A 190 19.88 6.48 -9.17
N LEU A 191 18.75 6.71 -9.84
CA LEU A 191 18.56 6.30 -11.24
C LEU A 191 19.40 7.12 -12.21
N GLN A 192 19.70 8.38 -11.91
CA GLN A 192 20.62 9.21 -12.71
C GLN A 192 22.09 8.75 -12.58
N LEU A 193 22.43 7.96 -11.56
CA LEU A 193 23.74 7.32 -11.44
C LEU A 193 23.88 6.07 -12.30
N MET A 194 22.75 5.46 -12.69
CA MET A 194 22.68 4.19 -13.41
C MET A 194 22.74 4.41 -14.92
N SER A 195 23.55 3.61 -15.59
CA SER A 195 23.49 3.42 -17.04
C SER A 195 22.32 2.47 -17.37
N VAL A 196 21.63 2.68 -18.49
CA VAL A 196 20.65 1.69 -18.97
C VAL A 196 21.31 0.31 -19.12
N GLY A 197 20.64 -0.72 -18.61
CA GLY A 197 21.14 -2.09 -18.47
C GLY A 197 21.77 -2.41 -17.12
N SER A 198 21.97 -1.41 -16.24
CA SER A 198 22.52 -1.61 -14.90
C SER A 198 21.50 -2.25 -13.95
N LYS A 199 22.02 -2.98 -12.95
CA LYS A 199 21.30 -3.41 -11.75
C LYS A 199 22.00 -2.86 -10.51
N TYR A 200 21.32 -2.03 -9.75
CA TYR A 200 21.85 -1.43 -8.52
C TYR A 200 20.99 -1.85 -7.34
N LYS A 201 21.61 -1.88 -6.16
CA LYS A 201 20.89 -1.90 -4.88
C LYS A 201 21.04 -0.53 -4.23
N LEU A 202 19.92 0.16 -4.04
CA LEU A 202 19.84 1.48 -3.42
C LEU A 202 19.42 1.34 -1.96
N TYR A 203 20.07 2.05 -1.05
CA TYR A 203 19.70 2.16 0.36
C TYR A 203 19.37 3.63 0.63
N VAL A 204 18.08 3.90 0.77
CA VAL A 204 17.50 5.24 0.74
C VAL A 204 17.14 5.67 2.16
N PRO A 205 17.86 6.65 2.74
CA PRO A 205 17.47 7.27 4.01
C PRO A 205 16.06 7.83 3.95
N SER A 206 15.39 7.91 5.10
CA SER A 206 13.99 8.35 5.17
C SER A 206 13.73 9.72 4.55
N GLU A 207 14.70 10.64 4.67
CA GLU A 207 14.68 12.01 4.16
C GLU A 207 14.69 12.08 2.63
N LEU A 208 15.23 11.04 1.99
CA LEU A 208 15.20 10.85 0.54
C LEU A 208 14.05 9.92 0.09
N ALA A 209 13.28 9.39 1.04
CA ALA A 209 12.11 8.55 0.82
C ALA A 209 10.82 9.28 1.27
N TYR A 210 10.12 8.76 2.28
CA TYR A 210 8.81 9.28 2.73
C TYR A 210 8.83 10.04 4.07
N GLY A 211 10.00 10.16 4.72
CA GLY A 211 10.20 10.93 5.94
C GLY A 211 9.31 10.51 7.12
N GLU A 212 9.00 11.47 7.99
CA GLU A 212 8.25 11.26 9.25
C GLU A 212 6.80 10.80 9.05
N ASN A 213 6.23 11.01 7.86
CA ASN A 213 4.83 10.69 7.55
C ASN A 213 4.71 9.55 6.54
N GLY A 214 5.64 8.58 6.59
CA GLY A 214 5.65 7.48 5.63
C GLY A 214 4.35 6.66 5.63
N PRO A 215 3.84 6.29 4.44
CA PRO A 215 2.48 5.77 4.30
C PRO A 215 2.36 4.29 4.67
N GLY A 216 1.16 3.90 5.13
CA GLY A 216 0.72 2.51 5.24
C GLY A 216 1.76 1.58 5.88
N GLN A 217 2.13 0.53 5.15
CA GLN A 217 3.07 -0.50 5.60
C GLN A 217 4.54 -0.05 5.69
N ILE A 218 4.90 1.10 5.12
CA ILE A 218 6.26 1.66 5.20
C ILE A 218 6.47 2.27 6.58
N GLY A 219 5.51 3.09 7.02
CA GLY A 219 5.56 3.77 8.30
C GLY A 219 6.56 4.94 8.36
N PRO A 220 6.61 5.64 9.50
CA PRO A 220 7.39 6.86 9.67
C PRO A 220 8.89 6.59 9.72
N ASN A 221 9.71 7.50 9.17
CA ASN A 221 11.18 7.49 9.22
C ASN A 221 11.85 6.18 8.77
N ALA A 222 11.18 5.42 7.91
CA ALA A 222 11.72 4.17 7.41
C ALA A 222 12.84 4.41 6.38
N THR A 223 14.00 3.78 6.61
CA THR A 223 15.01 3.58 5.57
C THR A 223 14.56 2.45 4.65
N LEU A 224 14.67 2.66 3.34
CA LEU A 224 14.19 1.72 2.33
C LEU A 224 15.35 1.12 1.54
N ILE A 225 15.19 -0.13 1.12
CA ILE A 225 16.13 -0.82 0.25
C ILE A 225 15.42 -1.13 -1.06
N PHE A 226 16.06 -0.81 -2.17
CA PHE A 226 15.54 -1.12 -3.50
C PHE A 226 16.57 -1.88 -4.31
N ASP A 227 16.20 -3.04 -4.83
CA ASP A 227 16.91 -3.66 -5.96
C ASP A 227 16.27 -3.14 -7.24
N VAL A 228 17.05 -2.49 -8.09
CA VAL A 228 16.56 -1.78 -9.28
C VAL A 228 17.34 -2.21 -10.51
N GLU A 229 16.62 -2.61 -11.55
CA GLU A 229 17.14 -2.88 -12.89
C GLU A 229 16.62 -1.80 -13.84
N LEU A 230 17.52 -0.98 -14.39
CA LEU A 230 17.16 0.07 -15.33
C LEU A 230 17.12 -0.52 -16.74
N LEU A 231 15.92 -0.67 -17.30
CA LEU A 231 15.72 -1.33 -18.59
C LEU A 231 15.79 -0.37 -19.77
N GLY A 232 15.42 0.89 -19.56
CA GLY A 232 15.43 1.90 -20.62
C GLY A 232 14.93 3.26 -20.17
N ILE A 233 15.07 4.22 -21.08
CA ILE A 233 14.53 5.58 -20.96
C ILE A 233 13.46 5.70 -22.04
N GLU A 234 12.23 6.01 -21.66
CA GLU A 234 11.17 6.25 -22.62
C GLU A 234 11.40 7.61 -23.28
N ASN A 235 11.60 7.59 -24.59
CA ASN A 235 11.67 8.80 -25.38
C ASN A 235 10.25 9.36 -25.53
N PRO A 236 9.98 10.64 -25.22
CA PRO A 236 8.67 11.25 -25.46
C PRO A 236 8.20 11.15 -26.92
N ALA A 237 9.14 10.97 -27.86
CA ALA A 237 8.89 10.81 -29.29
C ALA A 237 8.45 9.38 -29.71
N GLU A 238 8.55 8.39 -28.83
CA GLU A 238 8.20 6.98 -29.12
C GLU A 238 7.07 6.47 -28.21
N LYS A 239 6.08 7.32 -27.93
CA LYS A 239 4.82 6.80 -27.39
C LYS A 239 4.22 5.85 -28.44
N PRO A 240 4.00 4.56 -28.16
CA PRO A 240 3.39 3.68 -29.15
C PRO A 240 1.98 4.20 -29.47
N ALA A 241 1.69 4.41 -30.74
CA ALA A 241 0.37 4.76 -31.27
C ALA A 241 -0.70 3.65 -31.09
N ALA A 242 -0.55 2.79 -30.10
CA ALA A 242 -1.38 1.59 -29.91
C ALA A 242 -2.68 1.83 -29.12
N ALA A 243 -3.02 3.07 -28.77
CA ALA A 243 -4.26 3.39 -28.04
C ALA A 243 -5.35 4.09 -28.89
N LYS A 244 -5.16 4.24 -30.20
CA LYS A 244 -6.17 4.85 -31.10
C LYS A 244 -6.28 4.12 -32.44
N ALA A 245 -6.81 2.89 -32.42
CA ALA A 245 -7.42 2.27 -33.61
C ALA A 245 -8.27 1.05 -33.21
N ALA A 246 -9.21 1.24 -32.30
CA ALA A 246 -10.34 0.33 -32.12
C ALA A 246 -11.63 1.15 -32.09
N GLU A 247 -11.79 2.04 -33.08
CA GLU A 247 -13.09 2.64 -33.39
C GLU A 247 -13.60 1.95 -34.65
N LYS A 248 -14.66 1.15 -34.48
CA LYS A 248 -15.32 0.35 -35.50
C LYS A 248 -15.84 1.24 -36.65
N PRO A 249 -15.88 0.73 -37.90
CA PRO A 249 -16.52 1.45 -38.99
C PRO A 249 -18.04 1.52 -38.80
N LYS A 250 -18.56 2.73 -38.97
CA LYS A 250 -19.97 3.11 -38.96
C LYS A 250 -20.68 2.43 -40.14
N ALA A 251 -21.78 1.74 -39.87
CA ALA A 251 -22.60 1.09 -40.88
C ALA A 251 -23.21 2.13 -41.85
N GLU A 252 -22.94 1.97 -43.14
CA GLU A 252 -23.76 2.52 -44.22
C GLU A 252 -25.00 1.64 -44.40
N ALA A 253 -26.18 2.18 -44.06
CA ALA A 253 -27.44 1.63 -44.53
C ALA A 253 -27.81 2.32 -45.85
N LYS A 254 -27.66 1.58 -46.94
CA LYS A 254 -28.24 1.88 -48.25
C LYS A 254 -29.72 1.47 -48.26
N LYS A 255 -30.54 2.44 -48.67
CA LYS A 255 -31.76 2.32 -49.49
C LYS A 255 -33.02 1.71 -48.88
#